data_AF-C1F5M5-F1
#
_entry.id   AF-C1F5M5-F1
#
_cell.length_a   1.000
_cell.length_b   1.000
_cell.length_c   1.000
_cell.angle_alpha   90.00
_cell.angle_beta   90.00
_cell.angle_gamma   90.00
#
_symmetry.space_group_name_H-M   'P 1'
#
loop_
_entity.id
_entity.type
_entity.pdbx_description
1 polymer ?
#
loop_
_entity_poly.entity_id
_entity_poly.type
_entity_poly.pdbx_seq_one_letter_code
_entity_poly.pdbx_strand_id
1 'polypeptide(L)'
;MRYPQWPPDYDTETARQRGSDRFYAALMAIQVIKPIQTLGFIYRHQEIERRPPMQPGQWAMMNKFDDAMLARVPAMIDRIQPVMDGGNVEHKNALSLLQLGLEHFHPYIAGLLWVTGLEAIFDSRGKEAFKKKLCDCLGPGTLVFPNWHAKTDAPTLTVEEIAIPLFVLRNKLAHGADLRSAAADKKHPVDFTKRVSLTQNTETVNYALLLCDAACYLLCQVLQRVL
;
A
#
# COMPACT_ATOMS: atom_id res chain seq x y z
N MET A 1 -32.02 2.85 -22.57
CA MET A 1 -31.43 2.07 -21.45
C MET A 1 -32.26 2.36 -20.22
N ARG A 2 -33.02 1.38 -19.69
CA ARG A 2 -33.79 1.57 -18.44
C ARG A 2 -32.87 1.20 -17.28
N TYR A 3 -32.67 2.12 -16.33
CA TYR A 3 -31.94 1.82 -15.10
C TYR A 3 -32.64 0.69 -14.34
N PRO A 4 -31.90 -0.21 -13.66
CA PRO A 4 -32.50 -1.21 -12.79
C PRO A 4 -33.40 -0.50 -11.77
N GLN A 5 -34.68 -0.87 -11.71
CA GLN A 5 -35.57 -0.39 -10.66
C GLN A 5 -35.33 -1.23 -9.41
N TRP A 6 -35.03 -0.58 -8.29
CA TRP A 6 -34.88 -1.24 -7.00
C TRP A 6 -36.26 -1.76 -6.53
N PRO A 7 -36.33 -2.94 -5.88
CA PRO A 7 -37.59 -3.47 -5.36
C PRO A 7 -38.27 -2.49 -4.39
N PRO A 8 -39.61 -2.45 -4.35
CA PRO A 8 -40.38 -1.44 -3.59
C PRO A 8 -40.15 -1.47 -2.07
N ASP A 9 -39.56 -2.55 -1.53
CA ASP A 9 -39.32 -2.72 -0.09
C ASP A 9 -37.86 -2.41 0.33
N TYR A 10 -37.05 -1.89 -0.58
CA TYR A 10 -35.68 -1.46 -0.26
C TYR A 10 -35.69 -0.04 0.30
N ASP A 11 -35.30 0.09 1.57
CA ASP A 11 -34.96 1.38 2.14
C ASP A 11 -33.87 2.05 1.29
N THR A 12 -34.25 3.18 0.68
CA THR A 12 -33.42 3.93 -0.24
C THR A 12 -32.17 4.51 0.43
N GLU A 13 -32.20 4.74 1.75
CA GLU A 13 -31.07 5.28 2.50
C GLU A 13 -29.99 4.21 2.71
N THR A 14 -30.37 3.02 3.19
CA THR A 14 -29.45 1.87 3.26
C THR A 14 -28.98 1.39 1.89
N ALA A 15 -29.78 1.49 0.83
CA ALA A 15 -29.34 1.16 -0.53
C ALA A 15 -28.23 2.12 -1.03
N ARG A 16 -28.34 3.42 -0.71
CA ARG A 16 -27.34 4.45 -1.04
C ARG A 16 -26.04 4.25 -0.27
N GLN A 17 -26.13 4.01 1.04
CA GLN A 17 -24.96 3.73 1.87
C GLN A 17 -24.19 2.52 1.36
N ARG A 18 -24.90 1.41 1.06
CA ARG A 18 -24.31 0.21 0.45
C ARG A 18 -23.60 0.49 -0.88
N GLY A 19 -24.15 1.37 -1.71
CA GLY A 19 -23.52 1.80 -2.96
C GLY A 19 -22.22 2.58 -2.75
N SER A 20 -22.21 3.52 -1.81
CA SER A 20 -21.01 4.28 -1.43
C SER A 20 -19.92 3.36 -0.89
N ASP A 21 -20.27 2.43 0.00
CA ASP A 21 -19.31 1.53 0.63
C ASP A 21 -18.70 0.56 -0.38
N ARG A 22 -19.51 0.05 -1.31
CA ARG A 22 -19.02 -0.79 -2.41
C ARG A 22 -18.13 -0.03 -3.39
N PHE A 23 -18.42 1.24 -3.67
CA PHE A 23 -17.54 2.07 -4.48
C PHE A 23 -16.19 2.29 -3.81
N TYR A 24 -16.19 2.57 -2.50
CA TYR A 24 -14.96 2.70 -1.73
C TYR A 24 -14.16 1.39 -1.69
N ALA A 25 -14.82 0.25 -1.46
CA ALA A 25 -14.19 -1.07 -1.53
C ALA A 25 -13.60 -1.35 -2.92
N ALA A 26 -14.25 -0.90 -4.00
CA ALA A 26 -13.71 -0.99 -5.37
C ALA A 26 -12.45 -0.15 -5.58
N LEU A 27 -12.43 1.08 -5.08
CA LEU A 27 -11.22 1.91 -5.13
C LEU A 27 -10.07 1.23 -4.38
N MET A 28 -10.33 0.76 -3.15
CA MET A 28 -9.31 0.07 -2.35
C MET A 28 -8.86 -1.24 -2.99
N ALA A 29 -9.75 -2.01 -3.61
CA ALA A 29 -9.41 -3.23 -4.33
C ALA A 29 -8.40 -2.99 -5.45
N ILE A 30 -8.61 -1.92 -6.23
CA ILE A 30 -7.69 -1.51 -7.30
C ILE A 30 -6.33 -1.14 -6.68
N GLN A 31 -6.31 -0.29 -5.65
CA GLN A 31 -5.07 0.15 -5.00
C GLN A 31 -4.29 -1.02 -4.36
N VAL A 32 -4.99 -2.00 -3.78
CA VAL A 32 -4.40 -3.21 -3.20
C VAL A 32 -3.80 -4.12 -4.26
N ILE A 33 -4.46 -4.30 -5.42
CA ILE A 33 -3.93 -5.12 -6.52
C ILE A 33 -2.67 -4.50 -7.10
N LYS A 34 -2.74 -3.20 -7.42
CA LYS A 34 -1.64 -2.40 -7.92
C LYS A 34 -1.99 -0.93 -7.67
N PRO A 35 -1.19 -0.21 -6.87
CA PRO A 35 -1.41 1.22 -6.67
C PRO A 35 -1.48 1.98 -8.01
N ILE A 36 -2.46 2.86 -8.14
CA ILE A 36 -2.66 3.72 -9.31
C ILE A 36 -2.84 5.17 -8.89
N GLN A 37 -2.45 6.07 -9.80
CA GLN A 37 -2.73 7.48 -9.62
C GLN A 37 -4.23 7.74 -9.70
N THR A 38 -4.74 8.57 -8.79
CA THR A 38 -6.11 9.11 -8.89
C THR A 38 -6.06 10.62 -9.00
N LEU A 39 -7.14 11.22 -9.50
CA LEU A 39 -7.28 12.67 -9.60
C LEU A 39 -7.83 13.32 -8.31
N GLY A 40 -8.09 12.53 -7.26
CA GLY A 40 -8.64 13.06 -6.01
C GLY A 40 -10.13 13.35 -6.07
N PHE A 41 -10.89 12.60 -6.86
CA PHE A 41 -12.34 12.70 -6.92
C PHE A 41 -12.96 11.34 -6.63
N ILE A 42 -13.84 11.30 -5.63
CA ILE A 42 -14.67 10.14 -5.31
C ILE A 42 -16.11 10.55 -5.57
N TYR A 43 -16.84 9.75 -6.33
CA TYR A 43 -18.26 9.98 -6.53
C TYR A 43 -19.01 9.42 -5.32
N ARG A 44 -19.58 10.29 -4.50
CA ARG A 44 -20.31 9.92 -3.29
C ARG A 44 -21.65 10.65 -3.25
N HIS A 45 -22.75 9.92 -3.16
CA HIS A 45 -24.10 10.50 -3.04
C HIS A 45 -24.51 11.50 -4.14
N GLN A 46 -24.10 11.27 -5.39
CA GLN A 46 -24.31 12.23 -6.50
C GLN A 46 -23.52 13.55 -6.39
N GLU A 47 -22.66 13.64 -5.37
CA GLU A 47 -21.72 14.72 -5.17
C GLU A 47 -20.30 14.24 -5.48
N ILE A 48 -19.46 15.18 -5.91
CA ILE A 48 -18.04 14.93 -6.10
C ILE A 48 -17.35 15.27 -4.79
N GLU A 49 -17.01 14.26 -4.00
CA GLU A 49 -16.13 14.43 -2.86
C GLU A 49 -14.70 14.64 -3.38
N ARG A 50 -14.09 15.76 -3.00
CA ARG A 50 -12.69 16.04 -3.30
C ARG A 50 -11.81 15.46 -2.21
N ARG A 51 -10.94 14.55 -2.62
CA ARG A 51 -9.85 13.97 -1.83
C ARG A 51 -8.51 14.46 -2.38
N PRO A 52 -7.43 14.38 -1.61
CA PRO A 52 -6.10 14.50 -2.20
C PRO A 52 -5.92 13.46 -3.33
N PRO A 53 -5.27 13.82 -4.45
CA PRO A 53 -4.88 12.84 -5.46
C PRO A 53 -4.02 11.74 -4.86
N MET A 54 -4.30 10.48 -5.20
CA MET A 54 -3.43 9.38 -4.81
C MET A 54 -2.23 9.33 -5.75
N GLN A 55 -1.03 9.23 -5.19
CA GLN A 55 0.23 9.20 -5.93
C GLN A 55 1.00 7.91 -5.58
N PRO A 56 1.02 6.92 -6.49
CA PRO A 56 1.78 5.70 -6.27
C PRO A 56 3.27 5.93 -6.56
N GLY A 57 4.11 5.00 -6.10
CA GLY A 57 5.55 5.04 -6.37
C GLY A 57 5.89 4.86 -7.86
N GLN A 58 7.14 5.16 -8.21
CA GLN A 58 7.62 5.20 -9.61
C GLN A 58 7.38 3.88 -10.35
N TRP A 59 7.60 2.74 -9.69
CA TRP A 59 7.41 1.42 -10.30
C TRP A 59 5.96 1.18 -10.76
N ALA A 60 4.97 1.55 -9.96
CA ALA A 60 3.56 1.45 -10.33
C ALA A 60 3.20 2.37 -11.50
N MET A 61 3.79 3.56 -11.57
CA MET A 61 3.56 4.50 -12.68
C MET A 61 4.14 3.99 -14.01
N MET A 62 5.28 3.29 -13.97
CA MET A 62 5.92 2.71 -15.16
C MET A 62 5.21 1.46 -15.71
N ASN A 63 4.22 0.93 -14.98
CA ASN A 63 3.53 -0.29 -15.33
C ASN A 63 2.03 -0.02 -15.52
N LYS A 64 1.46 -0.45 -16.64
CA LYS A 64 0.03 -0.31 -16.87
C LYS A 64 -0.75 -1.29 -15.99
N PHE A 65 -1.97 -0.91 -15.63
CA PHE A 65 -2.95 -1.81 -15.04
C PHE A 65 -3.63 -2.55 -16.20
N ASP A 66 -3.45 -3.86 -16.29
CA ASP A 66 -3.88 -4.67 -17.43
C ASP A 66 -5.19 -5.44 -17.16
N ASP A 67 -5.66 -6.16 -18.18
CA ASP A 67 -6.89 -6.96 -18.10
C ASP A 67 -6.80 -8.08 -17.07
N ALA A 68 -5.61 -8.66 -16.87
CA ALA A 68 -5.39 -9.71 -15.87
C ALA A 68 -5.53 -9.17 -14.44
N MET A 69 -5.03 -7.95 -14.18
CA MET A 69 -5.25 -7.25 -12.92
C MET A 69 -6.71 -6.82 -12.77
N LEU A 70 -7.35 -6.34 -13.84
CA LEU A 70 -8.76 -5.93 -13.83
C LEU A 70 -9.70 -7.11 -13.51
N ALA A 71 -9.42 -8.28 -14.06
CA ALA A 71 -10.18 -9.50 -13.79
C ALA A 71 -10.17 -9.92 -12.30
N ARG A 72 -9.17 -9.48 -11.53
CA ARG A 72 -9.05 -9.76 -10.09
C ARG A 72 -9.83 -8.79 -9.21
N VAL A 73 -10.26 -7.64 -9.75
CA VAL A 73 -10.92 -6.58 -8.97
C VAL A 73 -12.22 -7.06 -8.30
N PRO A 74 -13.15 -7.76 -8.98
CA PRO A 74 -14.39 -8.21 -8.34
C PRO A 74 -14.15 -9.08 -7.10
N ALA A 75 -13.27 -10.07 -7.21
CA ALA A 75 -12.93 -10.94 -6.09
C ALA A 75 -12.26 -10.18 -4.93
N MET A 76 -11.46 -9.15 -5.23
CA MET A 76 -10.85 -8.31 -4.21
C MET A 76 -11.86 -7.38 -3.53
N ILE A 77 -12.87 -6.87 -4.25
CA ILE A 77 -13.99 -6.11 -3.67
C ILE A 77 -14.70 -6.97 -2.63
N ASP A 78 -15.03 -8.22 -2.98
CA ASP A 78 -15.77 -9.12 -2.10
C ASP A 78 -14.95 -9.54 -0.86
N ARG A 79 -13.61 -9.40 -0.91
CA ARG A 79 -12.70 -9.58 0.24
C ARG A 79 -12.57 -8.33 1.11
N ILE A 80 -12.56 -7.14 0.51
CA ILE A 80 -12.42 -5.87 1.24
C ILE A 80 -13.73 -5.44 1.90
N GLN A 81 -14.87 -5.66 1.25
CA GLN A 81 -16.17 -5.19 1.75
C GLN A 81 -16.46 -5.68 3.19
N PRO A 82 -16.31 -6.98 3.52
CA PRO A 82 -16.56 -7.46 4.88
C PRO A 82 -15.58 -6.89 5.92
N VAL A 83 -14.35 -6.53 5.51
CA VAL A 83 -13.38 -5.90 6.42
C VAL A 83 -13.77 -4.46 6.74
N MET A 84 -14.29 -3.72 5.75
CA MET A 84 -14.75 -2.36 5.96
C MET A 84 -16.01 -2.30 6.84
N ASP A 85 -16.91 -3.28 6.65
CA ASP A 85 -18.18 -3.40 7.39
C ASP A 85 -18.02 -4.07 8.76
N GLY A 86 -16.98 -4.91 8.91
CA GLY A 86 -16.76 -5.75 10.08
C GLY A 86 -15.95 -5.10 11.21
N GLY A 87 -15.66 -5.90 12.22
CA GLY A 87 -14.94 -5.50 13.44
C GLY A 87 -13.44 -5.80 13.45
N ASN A 88 -12.85 -6.28 12.34
CA ASN A 88 -11.40 -6.53 12.28
C ASN A 88 -10.65 -5.20 12.11
N VAL A 89 -10.27 -4.61 13.25
CA VAL A 89 -9.68 -3.28 13.31
C VAL A 89 -8.30 -3.26 12.66
N GLU A 90 -7.54 -4.33 12.77
CA GLU A 90 -6.18 -4.48 12.23
C GLU A 90 -6.18 -4.34 10.71
N HIS A 91 -7.01 -5.13 10.01
CA HIS A 91 -7.11 -5.07 8.55
C HIS A 91 -7.74 -3.75 8.08
N LYS A 92 -8.73 -3.22 8.80
CA LYS A 92 -9.35 -1.93 8.48
C LYS A 92 -8.36 -0.77 8.61
N ASN A 93 -7.54 -0.79 9.65
CA ASN A 93 -6.46 0.18 9.84
C ASN A 93 -5.40 0.04 8.74
N ALA A 94 -5.02 -1.17 8.36
CA ALA A 94 -4.07 -1.39 7.27
C ALA A 94 -4.57 -0.82 5.93
N LEU A 95 -5.85 -1.04 5.59
CA LEU A 95 -6.48 -0.44 4.40
C LEU A 95 -6.53 1.09 4.47
N SER A 96 -6.90 1.63 5.63
CA SER A 96 -6.98 3.08 5.85
C SER A 96 -5.59 3.74 5.77
N LEU A 97 -4.57 3.10 6.33
CA LEU A 97 -3.18 3.57 6.28
C LEU A 97 -2.58 3.46 4.87
N LEU A 98 -2.96 2.44 4.09
CA LEU A 98 -2.65 2.38 2.67
C LEU A 98 -3.20 3.61 1.95
N GLN A 99 -4.49 3.90 2.13
CA GLN A 99 -5.14 5.03 1.50
C GLN A 99 -4.49 6.37 1.91
N LEU A 100 -4.33 6.60 3.21
CA LEU A 100 -3.75 7.83 3.73
C LEU A 100 -2.34 8.04 3.19
N GLY A 101 -1.52 6.99 3.11
CA GLY A 101 -0.18 7.10 2.55
C GLY A 101 -0.19 7.42 1.05
N LEU A 102 -1.12 6.84 0.28
CA LEU A 102 -1.29 7.15 -1.15
C LEU A 102 -1.74 8.60 -1.38
N GLU A 103 -2.57 9.14 -0.49
CA GLU A 103 -3.07 10.52 -0.55
C GLU A 103 -2.06 11.56 -0.02
N HIS A 104 -0.98 11.13 0.61
CA HIS A 104 -0.07 12.03 1.29
C HIS A 104 1.07 12.50 0.39
N PHE A 105 1.25 13.82 0.29
CA PHE A 105 2.30 14.43 -0.53
C PHE A 105 3.73 14.20 -0.03
N HIS A 106 3.94 13.93 1.26
CA HIS A 106 5.29 13.81 1.83
C HIS A 106 5.74 12.34 1.86
N PRO A 107 6.78 11.95 1.10
CA PRO A 107 7.13 10.54 0.89
C PRO A 107 7.54 9.81 2.18
N TYR A 108 8.26 10.47 3.10
CA TYR A 108 8.59 9.85 4.39
C TYR A 108 7.36 9.61 5.30
N ILE A 109 6.37 10.51 5.27
CA ILE A 109 5.16 10.30 6.07
C ILE A 109 4.29 9.21 5.43
N ALA A 110 4.18 9.21 4.09
CA ALA A 110 3.55 8.10 3.35
C ALA A 110 4.21 6.75 3.68
N GLY A 111 5.54 6.68 3.63
CA GLY A 111 6.30 5.50 4.03
C GLY A 111 6.03 5.07 5.47
N LEU A 112 5.99 6.01 6.43
CA LEU A 112 5.64 5.73 7.82
C LEU A 112 4.23 5.15 7.96
N LEU A 113 3.25 5.71 7.25
CA LEU A 113 1.86 5.22 7.24
C LEU A 113 1.79 3.78 6.72
N TRP A 114 2.47 3.47 5.62
CA TRP A 114 2.47 2.12 5.04
C TRP A 114 3.16 1.08 5.93
N VAL A 115 4.30 1.41 6.54
CA VAL A 115 4.93 0.49 7.51
C VAL A 115 4.06 0.32 8.76
N THR A 116 3.38 1.38 9.19
CA THR A 116 2.40 1.28 10.28
C THR A 116 1.22 0.39 9.89
N GLY A 117 0.80 0.39 8.62
CA GLY A 117 -0.21 -0.52 8.09
C GLY A 117 0.24 -1.98 8.12
N LEU A 118 1.50 -2.25 7.81
CA LEU A 118 2.09 -3.59 7.97
C LEU A 118 2.09 -4.01 9.46
N GLU A 119 2.47 -3.10 10.35
CA GLU A 119 2.49 -3.37 11.80
C GLU A 119 1.10 -3.49 12.41
N ALA A 120 0.06 -2.89 11.83
CA ALA A 120 -1.32 -3.13 12.25
C ALA A 120 -1.71 -4.61 12.05
N ILE A 121 -1.21 -5.25 10.99
CA ILE A 121 -1.44 -6.67 10.70
C ILE A 121 -0.53 -7.55 11.54
N PHE A 122 0.75 -7.19 11.62
CA PHE A 122 1.75 -8.06 12.21
C PHE A 122 1.86 -7.91 13.72
N ASP A 123 1.65 -6.75 14.32
CA ASP A 123 1.92 -6.46 15.74
C ASP A 123 3.31 -7.01 16.16
N SER A 124 4.37 -6.46 15.56
CA SER A 124 5.73 -6.97 15.77
C SER A 124 6.38 -6.32 16.98
N ARG A 125 6.83 -7.13 17.94
CA ARG A 125 7.59 -6.64 19.11
C ARG A 125 9.09 -6.47 18.80
N GLY A 126 9.40 -5.80 17.68
CA GLY A 126 10.76 -5.51 17.23
C GLY A 126 11.09 -6.03 15.82
N LYS A 127 12.24 -5.57 15.28
CA LYS A 127 12.71 -5.87 13.91
C LYS A 127 12.79 -7.37 13.60
N GLU A 128 13.17 -8.16 14.61
CA GLU A 128 13.19 -9.64 14.64
C GLU A 128 11.89 -10.25 14.14
N ALA A 129 10.88 -9.94 14.94
CA ALA A 129 9.53 -10.40 14.73
C ALA A 129 8.95 -9.83 13.43
N PHE A 130 9.24 -8.57 13.11
CA PHE A 130 8.78 -7.94 11.86
C PHE A 130 9.32 -8.67 10.63
N LYS A 131 10.64 -8.87 10.56
CA LYS A 131 11.27 -9.63 9.47
C LYS A 131 10.65 -11.01 9.35
N LYS A 132 10.55 -11.74 10.46
CA LYS A 132 10.00 -13.09 10.47
C LYS A 132 8.56 -13.11 9.95
N LYS A 133 7.67 -12.30 10.51
CA LYS A 133 6.25 -12.25 10.12
C LYS A 133 6.05 -11.85 8.66
N LEU A 134 6.82 -10.85 8.18
CA LEU A 134 6.75 -10.43 6.79
C LEU A 134 7.27 -11.53 5.83
N CYS A 135 8.40 -12.17 6.16
CA CYS A 135 8.95 -13.28 5.38
C CYS A 135 8.04 -14.52 5.41
N ASP A 136 7.40 -14.83 6.54
CA ASP A 136 6.45 -15.94 6.65
C ASP A 136 5.18 -15.66 5.81
N CYS A 137 4.73 -14.41 5.75
CA CYS A 137 3.54 -14.00 5.00
C CYS A 137 3.76 -14.00 3.48
N LEU A 138 4.87 -13.43 3.01
CA LEU A 138 5.12 -13.25 1.58
C LEU A 138 6.10 -14.26 0.98
N GLY A 139 6.95 -14.87 1.79
CA GLY A 139 8.15 -15.60 1.38
C GLY A 139 9.39 -14.69 1.33
N PRO A 140 10.57 -15.13 1.82
CA PRO A 140 11.78 -14.30 1.89
C PRO A 140 12.30 -13.87 0.51
N GLY A 141 12.21 -14.75 -0.50
CA GLY A 141 12.64 -14.48 -1.87
C GLY A 141 11.63 -13.73 -2.75
N THR A 142 10.47 -13.35 -2.19
CA THR A 142 9.46 -12.60 -2.94
C THR A 142 9.98 -11.20 -3.27
N LEU A 143 9.74 -10.73 -4.49
CA LEU A 143 10.15 -9.40 -4.92
C LEU A 143 9.30 -8.32 -4.22
N VAL A 144 9.97 -7.32 -3.68
CA VAL A 144 9.35 -6.14 -3.06
C VAL A 144 8.55 -5.35 -4.09
N PHE A 145 9.14 -5.19 -5.28
CA PHE A 145 8.54 -4.55 -6.43
C PHE A 145 8.05 -5.67 -7.36
N PRO A 146 6.73 -5.91 -7.47
CA PRO A 146 6.24 -7.04 -8.25
C PRO A 146 6.66 -6.92 -9.72
N ASN A 147 7.11 -8.01 -10.32
CA ASN A 147 7.46 -8.04 -11.74
C ASN A 147 6.20 -8.09 -12.62
N TRP A 148 5.47 -6.98 -12.67
CA TRP A 148 4.35 -6.82 -13.57
C TRP A 148 4.84 -6.90 -15.02
N HIS A 149 4.15 -7.69 -15.84
CA HIS A 149 4.47 -7.87 -17.27
C HIS A 149 5.80 -8.58 -17.56
N ALA A 150 6.38 -9.29 -16.57
CA ALA A 150 7.62 -10.08 -16.73
C ALA A 150 8.77 -9.29 -17.41
N LYS A 151 8.96 -8.03 -17.02
CA LYS A 151 10.01 -7.17 -17.54
C LYS A 151 11.39 -7.65 -17.07
N THR A 152 12.37 -7.57 -17.97
CA THR A 152 13.76 -7.97 -17.70
C THR A 152 14.52 -6.96 -16.84
N ASP A 153 14.06 -5.71 -16.78
CA ASP A 153 14.64 -4.64 -15.98
C ASP A 153 13.92 -4.42 -14.64
N ALA A 154 13.05 -5.36 -14.24
CA ALA A 154 12.33 -5.27 -12.99
C ALA A 154 13.28 -5.25 -11.77
N PRO A 155 12.99 -4.45 -10.72
CA PRO A 155 13.81 -4.42 -9.52
C PRO A 155 13.87 -5.79 -8.85
N THR A 156 15.06 -6.21 -8.42
CA THR A 156 15.31 -7.56 -7.88
C THR A 156 15.32 -7.62 -6.35
N LEU A 157 15.07 -6.50 -5.67
CA LEU A 157 15.06 -6.43 -4.21
C LEU A 157 14.00 -7.37 -3.62
N THR A 158 14.42 -8.20 -2.68
CA THR A 158 13.59 -9.20 -2.02
C THR A 158 13.09 -8.75 -0.67
N VAL A 159 12.02 -9.39 -0.19
CA VAL A 159 11.43 -9.16 1.15
C VAL A 159 12.49 -9.32 2.26
N GLU A 160 13.33 -10.35 2.17
CA GLU A 160 14.36 -10.60 3.18
C GLU A 160 15.38 -9.47 3.29
N GLU A 161 15.82 -8.90 2.16
CA GLU A 161 16.81 -7.83 2.13
C GLU A 161 16.27 -6.52 2.74
N ILE A 162 14.98 -6.25 2.57
CA ILE A 162 14.38 -4.97 2.96
C ILE A 162 13.77 -4.94 4.36
N ALA A 163 13.35 -6.09 4.91
CA ALA A 163 12.51 -6.09 6.11
C ALA A 163 13.14 -5.38 7.31
N ILE A 164 14.43 -5.62 7.59
CA ILE A 164 15.13 -4.93 8.68
C ILE A 164 15.35 -3.45 8.36
N PRO A 165 15.92 -3.06 7.20
CA PRO A 165 16.02 -1.64 6.82
C PRO A 165 14.71 -0.88 6.94
N LEU A 166 13.60 -1.48 6.53
CA LEU A 166 12.27 -0.89 6.57
C LEU A 166 11.80 -0.63 8.02
N PHE A 167 11.96 -1.61 8.91
CA PHE A 167 11.63 -1.44 10.33
C PHE A 167 12.50 -0.37 11.00
N VAL A 168 13.80 -0.33 10.68
CA VAL A 168 14.73 0.69 11.21
C VAL A 168 14.32 2.08 10.72
N LEU A 169 13.97 2.23 9.43
CA LEU A 169 13.51 3.49 8.88
C LEU A 169 12.25 3.98 9.62
N ARG A 170 11.25 3.10 9.80
CA ARG A 170 10.02 3.42 10.55
C ARG A 170 10.32 3.97 11.94
N ASN A 171 11.22 3.34 12.68
CA ASN A 171 11.58 3.82 14.02
C ASN A 171 12.27 5.18 13.99
N LYS A 172 13.18 5.43 13.02
CA LYS A 172 13.83 6.73 12.89
C LYS A 172 12.83 7.83 12.53
N LEU A 173 11.91 7.56 11.59
CA LEU A 173 10.86 8.50 11.20
C LEU A 173 9.91 8.80 12.36
N ALA A 174 9.45 7.78 13.08
CA ALA A 174 8.53 7.93 14.22
C ALA A 174 9.12 8.75 15.38
N HIS A 175 10.44 8.72 15.56
CA HIS A 175 11.14 9.50 16.59
C HIS A 175 11.71 10.83 16.09
N GLY A 176 11.43 11.22 14.83
CA GLY A 176 11.96 12.47 14.25
C GLY A 176 13.48 12.52 14.17
N ALA A 177 14.14 11.35 14.08
CA ALA A 177 15.60 11.28 14.08
C ALA A 177 16.20 11.82 12.77
N ASP A 178 17.38 12.44 12.86
CA ASP A 178 18.16 12.79 11.68
C ASP A 178 18.60 11.51 10.95
N LEU A 179 18.11 11.30 9.73
CA LEU A 179 18.44 10.12 8.91
C LEU A 179 19.94 10.02 8.62
N ARG A 180 20.69 11.13 8.64
CA ARG A 180 22.15 11.14 8.48
C ARG A 180 22.85 10.50 9.69
N SER A 181 22.27 10.66 10.88
CA SER A 181 22.79 10.06 12.11
C SER A 181 22.55 8.55 12.19
N ALA A 182 21.63 8.00 11.38
CA ALA A 182 21.32 6.57 11.38
C ALA A 182 22.48 5.71 10.89
N ALA A 183 23.34 6.22 10.00
CA ALA A 183 24.55 5.52 9.57
C ALA A 183 25.57 5.36 10.71
N ALA A 184 25.52 6.24 11.72
CA ALA A 184 26.35 6.16 12.92
C ALA A 184 25.73 5.27 14.04
N ASP A 185 24.52 4.74 13.83
CA ASP A 185 23.86 3.83 14.78
C ASP A 185 24.56 2.47 14.75
N LYS A 186 25.46 2.25 15.71
CA LYS A 186 26.23 0.99 15.84
C LYS A 186 25.36 -0.24 15.99
N LYS A 187 24.10 -0.10 16.43
CA LYS A 187 23.19 -1.23 16.62
C LYS A 187 22.64 -1.72 15.28
N HIS A 188 22.35 -0.80 14.35
CA HIS A 188 21.81 -1.10 13.02
C HIS A 188 22.25 -0.05 11.99
N PRO A 189 23.47 -0.15 11.45
CA PRO A 189 23.95 0.81 10.48
C PRO A 189 23.19 0.61 9.17
N VAL A 190 22.26 1.52 8.87
CA VAL A 190 21.59 1.60 7.57
C VAL A 190 21.90 2.96 6.98
N ASP A 191 22.57 2.98 5.82
CA ASP A 191 22.83 4.20 5.09
C ASP A 191 21.59 4.61 4.29
N PHE A 192 20.73 5.39 4.94
CA PHE A 192 19.53 5.97 4.33
C PHE A 192 19.83 7.04 3.27
N THR A 193 21.06 7.58 3.27
CA THR A 193 21.50 8.63 2.33
C THR A 193 22.13 8.07 1.07
N LYS A 194 22.46 6.77 1.05
CA LYS A 194 22.95 6.05 -0.13
C LYS A 194 22.03 6.30 -1.31
N ARG A 195 22.62 6.73 -2.43
CA ARG A 195 21.91 6.84 -3.71
C ARG A 195 21.76 5.46 -4.33
N VAL A 196 20.54 5.13 -4.73
CA VAL A 196 20.17 3.88 -5.39
C VAL A 196 19.24 4.17 -6.56
N SER A 197 19.31 3.38 -7.62
CA SER A 197 18.33 3.41 -8.70
C SER A 197 17.39 2.21 -8.58
N LEU A 198 16.12 2.42 -8.89
CA LEU A 198 15.10 1.37 -8.89
C LEU A 198 15.33 0.38 -10.04
N THR A 199 15.60 0.91 -11.24
CA THR A 199 16.09 0.17 -12.41
C THR A 199 17.28 0.91 -13.03
N GLN A 200 17.96 0.29 -14.00
CA GLN A 200 19.13 0.90 -14.67
C GLN A 200 18.80 2.25 -15.36
N ASN A 201 17.54 2.48 -15.71
CA ASN A 201 17.09 3.65 -16.46
C ASN A 201 16.37 4.70 -15.59
N THR A 202 16.30 4.50 -14.28
CA THR A 202 15.64 5.44 -13.36
C THR A 202 16.65 6.36 -12.69
N GLU A 203 16.22 7.59 -12.42
CA GLU A 203 16.96 8.54 -11.59
C GLU A 203 17.32 7.91 -10.23
N THR A 204 18.49 8.28 -9.71
CA THR A 204 18.92 7.81 -8.40
C THR A 204 18.14 8.54 -7.31
N VAL A 205 17.59 7.79 -6.35
CA VAL A 205 16.93 8.31 -5.15
C VAL A 205 17.72 7.92 -3.91
N ASN A 206 17.45 8.59 -2.79
CA ASN A 206 17.98 8.15 -1.50
C ASN A 206 17.36 6.80 -1.13
N TYR A 207 18.14 5.91 -0.52
CA TYR A 207 17.68 4.58 -0.13
C TYR A 207 16.44 4.65 0.78
N ALA A 208 16.34 5.64 1.67
CA ALA A 208 15.13 5.86 2.47
C ALA A 208 13.86 6.09 1.63
N LEU A 209 13.94 6.79 0.50
CA LEU A 209 12.78 6.99 -0.39
C LEU A 209 12.39 5.69 -1.10
N LEU A 210 13.38 4.91 -1.55
CA LEU A 210 13.13 3.58 -2.11
C LEU A 210 12.46 2.65 -1.09
N LEU A 211 12.89 2.72 0.19
CA LEU A 211 12.25 1.98 1.28
C LEU A 211 10.81 2.44 1.54
N CYS A 212 10.51 3.72 1.41
CA CYS A 212 9.14 4.23 1.52
C CYS A 212 8.26 3.66 0.40
N ASP A 213 8.71 3.72 -0.85
CA ASP A 213 8.00 3.14 -2.00
C ASP A 213 7.77 1.63 -1.81
N ALA A 214 8.81 0.92 -1.37
CA ALA A 214 8.74 -0.50 -1.05
C ALA A 214 7.67 -0.81 0.01
N ALA A 215 7.51 0.04 1.03
CA ALA A 215 6.50 -0.14 2.06
C ALA A 215 5.08 -0.21 1.47
N CYS A 216 4.79 0.64 0.48
CA CYS A 216 3.50 0.63 -0.24
C CYS A 216 3.26 -0.72 -0.92
N TYR A 217 4.23 -1.18 -1.73
CA TYR A 217 4.09 -2.44 -2.47
C TYR A 217 4.00 -3.66 -1.54
N LEU A 218 4.79 -3.67 -0.45
CA LEU A 218 4.71 -4.72 0.55
C LEU A 218 3.36 -4.73 1.25
N LEU A 219 2.82 -3.57 1.64
CA LEU A 219 1.49 -3.48 2.25
C LEU A 219 0.41 -3.99 1.30
N CYS A 220 0.45 -3.59 0.02
CA CYS A 220 -0.45 -4.12 -1.01
C CYS A 220 -0.34 -5.64 -1.13
N GLN A 221 0.87 -6.19 -1.20
CA GLN A 221 1.08 -7.64 -1.30
C GLN A 221 0.60 -8.40 -0.06
N VAL A 222 0.83 -7.86 1.14
CA VAL A 222 0.33 -8.44 2.40
C VAL A 222 -1.18 -8.42 2.43
N LEU A 223 -1.83 -7.30 2.09
CA LEU A 223 -3.29 -7.20 2.00
C LEU A 223 -3.86 -8.20 0.97
N GLN A 224 -3.19 -8.41 -0.16
CA GLN A 224 -3.59 -9.44 -1.12
C GLN A 224 -3.53 -10.87 -0.55
N ARG A 225 -2.73 -11.13 0.50
CA ARG A 225 -2.58 -12.44 1.16
C ARG A 225 -3.52 -12.63 2.34
N VAL A 226 -3.75 -11.62 3.16
CA VAL A 226 -4.43 -11.76 4.46
C VAL A 226 -5.92 -11.43 4.44
N LEU A 227 -6.38 -10.72 3.41
CA LEU A 227 -7.81 -10.44 3.20
C LEU A 227 -8.56 -11.64 2.62
#